data_AF-A0A5R2N6J0-F1
#
_entry.id   AF-A0A5R2N6J0-F1
#
_cell.length_a   1.000
_cell.length_b   1.000
_cell.length_c   1.000
_cell.angle_alpha   90.00
_cell.angle_beta   90.00
_cell.angle_gamma   90.00
#
_symmetry.space_group_name_H-M   'P 1'
#
loop_
_entity.id
_entity.type
_entity.pdbx_description
1 polymer ?
#
loop_
_entity_poly.entity_id
_entity_poly.type
_entity_poly.pdbx_seq_one_letter_code
_entity_poly.pdbx_strand_id
1 'polypeptide(L)'
;WLVRFWRAGAPGKYEASLAAQSGMMKLAEAEWMDLLDRSGTRPMLREDGSLELYESESEFRASMSGWAARERFGIGFRHVEGKDLVDLQPGLSPRFVRGTFVPGWKTVADPKLLGKAVWAYAQSKGARFEMARIDRVAACQDGATLTLADGSTRQARHLVIAAGAWSHL
;
A
#
# COMPACT_ATOMS: atom_id res chain seq x y z
N TRP A 1 14.28 11.55 16.81
CA TRP A 1 13.48 10.61 16.00
C TRP A 1 13.70 9.15 16.43
N LEU A 2 14.95 8.70 16.61
CA LEU A 2 15.29 7.31 16.95
C LEU A 2 14.61 6.79 18.23
N VAL A 3 14.54 7.60 19.29
CA VAL A 3 13.82 7.25 20.54
C VAL A 3 12.32 7.06 20.29
N ARG A 4 11.70 7.86 19.41
CA ARG A 4 10.28 7.71 19.05
C ARG A 4 10.05 6.44 18.23
N PHE A 5 10.97 6.13 17.31
CA PHE A 5 10.95 4.91 16.50
C PHE A 5 11.07 3.66 17.38
N TRP A 6 12.07 3.62 18.28
CA TRP A 6 12.24 2.52 19.23
C TRP A 6 11.01 2.34 20.14
N ARG A 7 10.47 3.43 20.71
CA ARG A 7 9.23 3.38 21.52
C ARG A 7 7.99 2.99 20.72
N ALA A 8 7.99 3.12 19.40
CA ALA A 8 6.90 2.68 18.53
C ALA A 8 7.00 1.17 18.24
N GLY A 9 8.22 0.64 18.11
CA GLY A 9 8.49 -0.79 17.93
C GLY A 9 8.52 -1.61 19.22
N ALA A 10 8.19 -1.02 20.38
CA ALA A 10 8.22 -1.74 21.65
C ALA A 10 7.20 -2.90 21.67
N PRO A 11 7.52 -4.07 22.25
CA PRO A 11 6.65 -5.25 22.25
C PRO A 11 5.22 -4.98 22.74
N GLY A 12 5.07 -4.12 23.76
CA GLY A 12 3.76 -3.73 24.30
C GLY A 12 2.87 -2.92 23.35
N LYS A 13 3.39 -2.45 22.20
CA LYS A 13 2.62 -1.76 21.16
C LYS A 13 2.42 -2.58 19.91
N TYR A 14 3.06 -3.75 19.81
CA TYR A 14 3.04 -4.58 18.61
C TYR A 14 1.62 -4.95 18.21
N GLU A 15 0.85 -5.50 19.16
CA GLU A 15 -0.53 -5.94 18.91
C GLU A 15 -1.47 -4.80 18.53
N ALA A 16 -1.39 -3.67 19.25
CA ALA A 16 -2.18 -2.49 18.92
C ALA A 16 -1.83 -1.92 17.53
N SER A 17 -0.55 -1.91 17.17
CA SER A 17 -0.10 -1.43 15.85
C SER A 17 -0.55 -2.36 14.73
N LEU A 18 -0.45 -3.68 14.95
CA LEU A 18 -0.89 -4.68 13.99
C LEU A 18 -2.41 -4.64 13.77
N ALA A 19 -3.18 -4.47 14.84
CA ALA A 19 -4.63 -4.28 14.75
C ALA A 19 -5.01 -3.00 13.99
N ALA A 20 -4.34 -1.88 14.29
CA ALA A 20 -4.56 -0.62 13.58
C ALA A 20 -4.20 -0.75 12.09
N GLN A 21 -3.06 -1.36 11.77
CA GLN A 21 -2.62 -1.58 10.39
C GLN A 21 -3.60 -2.49 9.63
N SER A 22 -4.02 -3.60 10.24
CA SER A 22 -5.02 -4.49 9.63
C SER A 22 -6.34 -3.76 9.35
N GLY A 23 -6.83 -2.96 10.31
CA GLY A 23 -8.03 -2.14 10.12
C GLY A 23 -7.89 -1.15 8.97
N MET A 24 -6.76 -0.44 8.88
CA MET A 24 -6.47 0.48 7.78
C MET A 24 -6.41 -0.24 6.42
N MET A 25 -5.83 -1.44 6.35
CA MET A 25 -5.76 -2.20 5.10
C MET A 25 -7.12 -2.71 4.65
N LYS A 26 -7.99 -3.14 5.57
CA LYS A 26 -9.38 -3.51 5.25
C LYS A 26 -10.18 -2.33 4.70
N LEU A 27 -10.04 -1.16 5.33
CA LEU A 27 -10.66 0.07 4.82
C LEU A 27 -10.09 0.43 3.44
N ALA A 28 -8.76 0.43 3.30
CA ALA A 28 -8.09 0.76 2.04
C ALA A 28 -8.56 -0.15 0.90
N GLU A 29 -8.70 -1.45 1.15
CA GLU A 29 -9.24 -2.39 0.16
C GLU A 29 -10.66 -1.96 -0.27
N ALA A 30 -11.58 -1.75 0.68
CA ALA A 30 -12.95 -1.34 0.35
C ALA A 30 -13.02 -0.03 -0.44
N GLU A 31 -12.28 1.00 -0.01
CA GLU A 31 -12.26 2.32 -0.67
C GLU A 31 -11.61 2.27 -2.06
N TRP A 32 -10.57 1.44 -2.23
CA TRP A 32 -9.97 1.23 -3.55
C TRP A 32 -10.95 0.56 -4.50
N MET A 33 -11.71 -0.44 -4.06
CA MET A 33 -12.67 -1.13 -4.91
C MET A 33 -13.78 -0.17 -5.38
N ASP A 34 -14.33 0.66 -4.48
CA ASP A 34 -15.29 1.71 -4.86
C ASP A 34 -14.69 2.71 -5.86
N LEU A 35 -13.45 3.16 -5.62
CA LEU A 35 -12.77 4.08 -6.53
C LEU A 35 -12.53 3.46 -7.91
N LEU A 36 -12.09 2.21 -7.97
CA LEU A 36 -11.84 1.50 -9.23
C LEU A 36 -13.12 1.37 -10.05
N ASP A 37 -14.25 1.09 -9.39
CA ASP A 37 -15.54 0.98 -10.05
C ASP A 37 -16.02 2.36 -10.56
N ARG A 38 -15.95 3.40 -9.72
CA ARG A 38 -16.36 4.77 -10.08
C ARG A 38 -15.49 5.41 -11.16
N SER A 39 -14.20 5.10 -11.18
CA SER A 39 -13.25 5.60 -12.18
C SER A 39 -13.21 4.76 -13.46
N GLY A 40 -13.92 3.63 -13.50
CA GLY A 40 -13.89 2.70 -14.65
C GLY A 40 -12.55 1.99 -14.82
N THR A 41 -11.74 1.89 -13.76
CA THR A 41 -10.39 1.32 -13.79
C THR A 41 -10.31 -0.09 -13.23
N ARG A 42 -11.44 -0.70 -12.85
CA ARG A 42 -11.52 -2.09 -12.38
C ARG A 42 -10.79 -3.12 -13.28
N PRO A 43 -10.82 -3.03 -14.63
CA PRO A 43 -10.07 -3.96 -15.50
C PRO A 43 -8.53 -3.93 -15.35
N MET A 44 -7.99 -2.91 -14.67
CA MET A 44 -6.55 -2.79 -14.39
C MET A 44 -6.12 -3.59 -13.16
N LEU A 45 -7.08 -4.00 -12.33
CA LEU A 45 -6.88 -4.84 -11.16
C LEU A 45 -6.58 -6.29 -11.58
N ARG A 46 -5.73 -6.96 -10.80
CA ARG A 46 -5.41 -8.37 -10.88
C ARG A 46 -5.66 -8.99 -9.53
N GLU A 47 -6.39 -10.09 -9.52
CA GLU A 47 -6.80 -10.80 -8.30
C GLU A 47 -6.33 -12.27 -8.35
N ASP A 48 -5.19 -12.50 -9.02
CA ASP A 48 -4.60 -13.83 -9.23
C ASP A 48 -3.88 -14.38 -7.98
N GLY A 49 -3.92 -13.64 -6.87
CA GLY A 49 -3.25 -13.96 -5.62
C GLY A 49 -1.76 -13.61 -5.62
N SER A 50 -1.06 -14.07 -4.59
CA SER A 50 0.40 -14.02 -4.48
C SER A 50 0.95 -15.32 -3.94
N LEU A 51 2.13 -15.70 -4.40
CA LEU A 51 2.86 -16.88 -3.94
C LEU A 51 4.19 -16.43 -3.33
N GLU A 52 4.31 -16.57 -2.00
CA GLU A 52 5.58 -16.38 -1.29
C GLU A 52 6.35 -17.70 -1.32
N LEU A 53 7.62 -17.67 -1.72
CA LEU A 53 8.44 -18.86 -1.95
C LEU A 53 9.57 -18.94 -0.93
N TYR A 54 9.89 -20.16 -0.50
CA TYR A 54 10.97 -20.43 0.45
C TYR A 54 11.93 -21.48 -0.11
N GLU A 55 13.22 -21.22 0.04
CA GLU A 55 14.29 -22.11 -0.45
C GLU A 55 14.67 -23.18 0.59
N SER A 56 14.20 -23.05 1.83
CA SER A 56 14.42 -24.05 2.88
C SER A 56 13.23 -24.22 3.81
N GLU A 57 13.14 -25.40 4.40
CA GLU A 57 12.17 -25.70 5.46
C GLU A 57 12.40 -24.82 6.71
N SER A 58 13.66 -24.45 7.01
CA SER A 58 13.99 -23.53 8.10
C SER A 58 13.45 -22.12 7.86
N GLU A 59 13.56 -21.60 6.63
CA GLU A 59 13.05 -20.29 6.25
C GLU A 59 11.52 -20.27 6.33
N PHE A 60 10.88 -21.31 5.80
CA PHE A 60 9.43 -21.49 5.91
C PHE A 60 8.97 -21.49 7.38
N ARG A 61 9.60 -22.28 8.25
CA ARG A 61 9.28 -22.32 9.69
C ARG A 61 9.49 -20.97 10.38
N ALA A 62 10.53 -20.22 9.99
CA ALA A 62 10.78 -18.90 10.55
C ALA A 62 9.67 -17.88 10.19
N SER A 63 8.98 -18.08 9.07
CA SER A 63 7.86 -17.22 8.62
C SER A 63 6.54 -17.46 9.39
N MET A 64 6.41 -18.59 10.11
CA MET A 64 5.13 -19.07 10.64
C MET A 64 4.47 -18.11 11.63
N SER A 65 5.23 -17.39 12.44
CA SER A 65 4.69 -16.39 13.36
C SER A 65 3.99 -15.24 12.60
N GLY A 66 4.53 -14.86 11.45
CA GLY A 66 3.94 -13.88 10.55
C GLY A 66 2.67 -14.38 9.87
N TRP A 67 2.59 -15.67 9.54
CA TRP A 67 1.38 -16.28 8.98
C TRP A 67 0.28 -16.46 10.04
N ALA A 68 0.63 -16.88 11.26
CA ALA A 68 -0.29 -16.94 12.38
C ALA A 68 -0.88 -15.56 12.71
N ALA A 69 -0.07 -14.50 12.63
CA ALA A 69 -0.56 -13.13 12.76
C ALA A 69 -1.56 -12.78 11.64
N ARG A 70 -1.25 -13.08 10.38
CA ARG A 70 -2.15 -12.85 9.23
C ARG A 70 -3.48 -13.60 9.37
N GLU A 71 -3.44 -14.86 9.80
CA GLU A 71 -4.62 -15.70 10.06
C GLU A 71 -5.56 -15.05 11.10
N ARG A 72 -5.01 -14.59 12.23
CA ARG A 72 -5.77 -13.89 13.27
C ARG A 72 -6.51 -12.65 12.77
N PHE A 73 -6.01 -12.02 11.71
CA PHE A 73 -6.66 -10.86 11.08
C PHE A 73 -7.58 -11.22 9.90
N GLY A 74 -7.78 -12.51 9.64
CA GLY A 74 -8.67 -13.04 8.62
C GLY A 74 -8.07 -13.05 7.21
N ILE A 75 -6.73 -12.98 7.09
CA ILE A 75 -6.06 -13.11 5.79
C ILE A 75 -6.00 -14.60 5.45
N GLY A 76 -6.77 -15.02 4.44
CA GLY A 76 -6.74 -16.39 3.95
C GLY A 76 -5.43 -16.70 3.21
N PHE A 77 -4.82 -17.83 3.52
CA PHE A 77 -3.64 -18.34 2.82
C PHE A 77 -3.62 -19.88 2.84
N ARG A 78 -2.73 -20.47 2.05
CA ARG A 78 -2.47 -21.90 2.02
C ARG A 78 -0.99 -22.17 1.84
N HIS A 79 -0.39 -22.92 2.76
CA HIS A 79 0.96 -23.44 2.59
C HIS A 79 0.95 -24.54 1.52
N VAL A 80 1.94 -24.54 0.65
CA VAL A 80 2.04 -25.41 -0.52
C VAL A 80 3.46 -25.94 -0.69
N GLU A 81 3.58 -27.11 -1.30
CA GLU A 81 4.85 -27.76 -1.62
C GLU A 81 4.72 -28.64 -2.87
N GLY A 82 5.84 -29.04 -3.45
CA GLY A 82 5.87 -30.04 -4.52
C GLY A 82 4.97 -29.68 -5.71
N LYS A 83 4.02 -30.57 -6.04
CA LYS A 83 3.13 -30.40 -7.19
C LYS A 83 2.28 -29.13 -7.11
N ASP A 84 1.81 -28.75 -5.93
CA ASP A 84 0.97 -27.56 -5.75
C ASP A 84 1.69 -26.27 -6.15
N LEU A 85 3.02 -26.19 -5.95
CA LEU A 85 3.83 -25.07 -6.42
C LEU A 85 3.89 -24.99 -7.93
N VAL A 86 4.05 -26.13 -8.61
CA VAL A 86 4.12 -26.23 -10.07
C VAL A 86 2.76 -25.90 -10.70
N ASP A 87 1.68 -26.38 -10.09
CA ASP A 87 0.31 -26.12 -10.55
C ASP A 87 -0.05 -24.63 -10.40
N LEU A 88 0.42 -23.97 -9.33
CA LEU A 88 0.22 -22.52 -9.13
C LEU A 88 1.12 -21.66 -10.03
N GLN A 89 2.39 -22.04 -10.19
CA GLN A 89 3.34 -21.30 -11.02
C GLN A 89 4.23 -22.28 -11.81
N PRO A 90 3.86 -22.58 -13.06
CA PRO A 90 4.70 -23.37 -13.95
C PRO A 90 6.06 -22.69 -14.19
N GLY A 91 7.12 -23.50 -14.27
CA GLY A 91 8.48 -23.02 -14.52
C GLY A 91 9.27 -22.59 -13.28
N LEU A 92 8.74 -22.81 -12.07
CA LEU A 92 9.52 -22.57 -10.84
C LEU A 92 10.77 -23.44 -10.77
N SER A 93 11.84 -22.85 -10.22
CA SER A 93 13.08 -23.58 -9.94
C SER A 93 12.84 -24.63 -8.84
N PRO A 94 13.39 -25.85 -8.97
CA PRO A 94 13.28 -26.88 -7.94
C PRO A 94 13.89 -26.52 -6.58
N ARG A 95 14.61 -25.38 -6.49
CA ARG A 95 15.17 -24.87 -5.22
C ARG A 95 14.09 -24.46 -4.21
N PHE A 96 12.90 -24.11 -4.68
CA PHE A 96 11.81 -23.69 -3.80
C PHE A 96 11.11 -24.94 -3.25
N VAL A 97 11.31 -25.18 -1.96
CA VAL A 97 10.84 -26.39 -1.27
C VAL A 97 9.47 -26.19 -0.61
N ARG A 98 9.08 -24.93 -0.40
CA ARG A 98 7.84 -24.51 0.24
C ARG A 98 7.34 -23.22 -0.41
N GLY A 99 6.05 -22.96 -0.29
CA GLY A 99 5.49 -21.64 -0.51
C GLY A 99 4.22 -21.41 0.30
N THR A 100 3.76 -20.17 0.30
CA THR A 100 2.46 -19.79 0.86
C THR A 100 1.69 -18.98 -0.16
N PHE A 101 0.54 -19.49 -0.58
CA PHE A 101 -0.35 -18.84 -1.53
C PHE A 101 -1.41 -18.01 -0.81
N VAL A 102 -1.57 -16.74 -1.19
CA VAL A 102 -2.56 -15.79 -0.67
C VAL A 102 -3.56 -15.47 -1.79
N PRO A 103 -4.72 -16.16 -1.86
CA PRO A 103 -5.68 -15.98 -2.96
C PRO A 103 -6.30 -14.59 -3.00
N GLY A 104 -6.47 -13.94 -1.84
CA GLY A 104 -7.10 -12.62 -1.75
C GLY A 104 -6.19 -11.46 -2.18
N TRP A 105 -4.93 -11.73 -2.54
CA TRP A 105 -3.96 -10.69 -2.89
C TRP A 105 -4.34 -10.01 -4.21
N LYS A 106 -4.19 -8.67 -4.22
CA LYS A 106 -4.54 -7.82 -5.34
C LYS A 106 -3.33 -7.05 -5.82
N THR A 107 -3.17 -6.96 -7.13
CA THR A 107 -2.13 -6.15 -7.77
C THR A 107 -2.70 -5.35 -8.94
N VAL A 108 -1.93 -4.42 -9.46
CA VAL A 108 -2.20 -3.78 -10.75
C VAL A 108 -1.01 -4.00 -11.66
N ALA A 109 -1.27 -4.22 -12.95
CA ALA A 109 -0.21 -4.53 -13.90
C ALA A 109 0.76 -3.35 -14.11
N ASP A 110 0.24 -2.12 -14.07
CA ASP A 110 1.05 -0.91 -14.21
C ASP A 110 0.53 0.20 -13.28
N PRO A 111 1.24 0.54 -12.19
CA PRO A 111 0.83 1.58 -11.26
C PRO A 111 0.87 2.99 -11.87
N LYS A 112 1.72 3.23 -12.88
CA LYS A 112 1.77 4.52 -13.60
C LYS A 112 0.52 4.70 -14.44
N LEU A 113 0.07 3.66 -15.14
CA LEU A 113 -1.18 3.73 -15.90
C LEU A 113 -2.38 3.90 -14.97
N LEU A 114 -2.43 3.16 -13.86
CA LEU A 114 -3.52 3.31 -12.89
C LEU A 114 -3.59 4.73 -12.34
N GLY A 115 -2.44 5.28 -11.90
CA GLY A 115 -2.37 6.65 -11.37
C GLY A 115 -2.84 7.70 -12.39
N LYS A 116 -2.47 7.55 -13.66
CA LYS A 116 -2.95 8.43 -14.73
C LYS A 116 -4.45 8.31 -14.96
N ALA A 117 -5.01 7.10 -14.93
CA ALA A 117 -6.44 6.87 -15.13
C ALA A 117 -7.27 7.44 -13.97
N VAL A 118 -6.84 7.21 -12.72
CA VAL A 118 -7.46 7.83 -11.54
C VAL A 118 -7.37 9.35 -11.59
N TRP A 119 -6.23 9.90 -12.04
CA TRP A 119 -6.10 11.34 -12.25
C TRP A 119 -7.06 11.88 -13.31
N ALA A 120 -7.22 11.20 -14.45
CA ALA A 120 -8.18 11.60 -15.47
C ALA A 120 -9.63 11.60 -14.93
N TYR A 121 -9.97 10.61 -14.09
CA TYR A 121 -11.25 10.60 -13.39
C TYR A 121 -11.39 11.81 -12.44
N ALA A 122 -10.37 12.14 -11.64
CA ALA A 122 -10.40 13.33 -10.78
C ALA A 122 -10.55 14.63 -11.59
N GLN A 123 -9.87 14.76 -12.73
CA GLN A 123 -10.02 15.90 -13.64
C GLN A 123 -11.46 16.02 -14.17
N SER A 124 -12.10 14.90 -14.52
CA SER A 124 -13.51 14.90 -14.94
C SER A 124 -14.47 15.39 -13.85
N LYS A 125 -14.04 15.37 -12.58
CA LYS A 125 -14.76 15.89 -11.41
C LYS A 125 -14.34 17.31 -11.03
N GLY A 126 -13.53 17.98 -11.84
CA GLY A 126 -13.13 19.38 -11.65
C GLY A 126 -11.79 19.58 -10.95
N ALA A 127 -11.03 18.51 -10.65
CA ALA A 127 -9.67 18.66 -10.13
C ALA A 127 -8.75 19.35 -11.16
N ARG A 128 -7.83 20.18 -10.67
CA ARG A 128 -6.85 20.91 -11.49
C ARG A 128 -5.44 20.49 -11.13
N PHE A 129 -4.59 20.31 -12.13
CA PHE A 129 -3.17 20.05 -11.94
C PHE A 129 -2.38 21.34 -12.13
N GLU A 130 -1.51 21.64 -11.19
CA GLU A 130 -0.48 22.67 -11.34
C GLU A 130 0.86 22.00 -11.09
N MET A 131 1.70 21.94 -12.14
CA MET A 131 3.05 21.39 -12.00
C MET A 131 3.96 22.46 -11.41
N ALA A 132 4.01 22.54 -10.09
CA ALA A 132 4.83 23.50 -9.36
C ALA A 132 5.48 22.86 -8.12
N ARG A 133 6.68 23.35 -7.77
CA ARG A 133 7.36 23.00 -6.53
C ARG A 133 6.98 23.99 -5.45
N ILE A 134 6.50 23.49 -4.32
CA ILE A 134 6.24 24.28 -3.11
C ILE A 134 7.52 24.26 -2.27
N ASP A 135 8.07 25.44 -1.99
CA ASP A 135 9.30 25.58 -1.19
C ASP A 135 8.99 25.89 0.28
N ARG A 136 7.82 26.47 0.57
CA ARG A 136 7.41 26.78 1.94
C ARG A 136 5.89 26.74 2.10
N VAL A 137 5.44 26.25 3.24
CA VAL A 137 4.04 26.33 3.68
C VAL A 137 3.98 27.10 5.00
N ALA A 138 3.06 28.05 5.11
CA ALA A 138 2.76 28.77 6.34
C ALA A 138 1.27 28.63 6.67
N ALA A 139 0.96 28.24 7.89
CA ALA A 139 -0.42 28.29 8.39
C ALA A 139 -0.83 29.76 8.61
N CYS A 140 -2.07 30.09 8.26
CA CYS A 140 -2.71 31.36 8.57
C CYS A 140 -4.05 31.10 9.29
N GLN A 141 -4.70 32.16 9.78
CA GLN A 141 -5.94 32.01 10.57
C GLN A 141 -7.04 31.24 9.82
N ASP A 142 -7.12 31.39 8.50
CA ASP A 142 -8.19 30.81 7.66
C ASP A 142 -7.68 29.75 6.66
N GLY A 143 -6.49 29.19 6.86
CA GLY A 143 -5.95 28.15 5.99
C GLY A 143 -4.42 28.09 5.93
N ALA A 144 -3.88 27.98 4.71
CA ALA A 144 -2.46 27.90 4.45
C ALA A 144 -2.06 28.74 3.24
N THR A 145 -0.92 29.42 3.37
CA THR A 145 -0.20 30.06 2.28
C THR A 145 0.92 29.14 1.80
N LEU A 146 0.95 28.86 0.50
CA LEU A 146 2.01 28.10 -0.15
C LEU A 146 2.90 29.07 -0.92
N THR A 147 4.20 29.05 -0.68
CA THR A 147 5.20 29.76 -1.48
C THR A 147 5.82 28.77 -2.46
N LEU A 148 5.71 29.07 -3.75
CA LEU A 148 6.28 28.28 -4.84
C LEU A 148 7.75 28.65 -5.06
N ALA A 149 8.48 27.78 -5.76
CA ALA A 149 9.89 27.99 -6.09
C ALA A 149 10.17 29.23 -6.96
N ASP A 150 9.17 29.71 -7.69
CA ASP A 150 9.24 30.95 -8.49
C ASP A 150 8.95 32.21 -7.64
N GLY A 151 8.72 32.06 -6.33
CA GLY A 151 8.37 33.13 -5.40
C GLY A 151 6.88 33.50 -5.40
N SER A 152 6.08 32.95 -6.31
CA SER A 152 4.63 33.18 -6.31
C SER A 152 3.96 32.46 -5.14
N THR A 153 2.73 32.89 -4.81
CA THR A 153 1.99 32.32 -3.67
C THR A 153 0.63 31.79 -4.09
N ARG A 154 0.15 30.77 -3.36
CA ARG A 154 -1.22 30.25 -3.44
C ARG A 154 -1.82 30.23 -2.04
N GLN A 155 -3.14 30.36 -1.97
CA GLN A 155 -3.90 30.25 -0.73
C GLN A 155 -4.82 29.04 -0.82
N ALA A 156 -4.91 28.28 0.26
CA ALA A 156 -5.83 27.16 0.38
C ALA A 156 -6.48 27.17 1.76
N ARG A 157 -7.80 26.99 1.82
CA ARG A 157 -8.53 26.84 3.10
C ARG A 157 -8.13 25.56 3.84
N HIS A 158 -7.87 24.51 3.07
CA HIS A 158 -7.42 23.21 3.57
C HIS A 158 -6.23 22.74 2.73
N LEU A 159 -5.23 22.16 3.39
CA LEU A 159 -4.04 21.61 2.76
C LEU A 159 -3.86 20.16 3.17
N VAL A 160 -3.71 19.27 2.19
CA VAL A 160 -3.31 17.88 2.38
C VAL A 160 -1.90 17.71 1.85
N ILE A 161 -0.98 17.24 2.70
CA ILE A 161 0.42 16.96 2.31
C ILE A 161 0.52 15.48 1.94
N ALA A 162 0.77 15.21 0.65
CA ALA A 162 0.97 13.86 0.10
C ALA A 162 2.29 13.78 -0.68
N ALA A 163 3.35 14.39 -0.15
CA ALA A 163 4.63 14.57 -0.84
C ALA A 163 5.61 13.40 -0.63
N GLY A 164 5.13 12.18 -0.40
CA GLY A 164 5.99 11.00 -0.19
C GLY A 164 7.06 11.21 0.89
N ALA A 165 8.31 10.85 0.59
CA ALA A 165 9.45 11.01 1.50
C ALA A 165 9.74 12.47 1.88
N TRP A 166 9.26 13.44 1.10
CA TRP A 166 9.46 14.88 1.32
C TRP A 166 8.40 15.50 2.25
N SER A 167 7.45 14.72 2.76
CA SER A 167 6.34 15.24 3.59
C SER A 167 6.77 15.80 4.96
N HIS A 168 8.04 15.65 5.33
CA HIS A 168 8.61 16.15 6.59
C HIS A 168 9.42 17.44 6.44
N LEU A 169 9.56 17.94 5.20
CA LEU A 169 10.31 19.15 4.87
C LEU A 169 9.48 20.41 5.08
#